data_AF-A0A8H3VWG3-F1
#
_entry.id   AF-A0A8H3VWG3-F1
#
_cell.length_a   1.000
_cell.length_b   1.000
_cell.length_c   1.000
_cell.angle_alpha   90.00
_cell.angle_beta   90.00
_cell.angle_gamma   90.00
#
_symmetry.space_group_name_H-M   'P 1'
#
loop_
_entity.id
_entity.type
_entity.pdbx_description
1 polymer ?
#
loop_
_entity_poly.entity_id
_entity_poly.type
_entity_poly.pdbx_seq_one_letter_code
_entity_poly.pdbx_strand_id
1 'polypeptide(L)'
;MKLLLDRRGKEVKVTEEVVRTAALNKSSGEQVMKLLLTRRDEEVKVTEEVVRAATQNKSSGEQVMRLLLLNQRVKFTNGAIEEVVRAAESNWSKTIRPLLFYRQVKF
;
A
#
# COMPACT_ATOMS: atom_id res chain seq x y z
N MET A 1 2.47 -15.40 -7.73
CA MET A 1 2.90 -14.78 -6.47
C MET A 1 2.88 -15.74 -5.27
N LYS A 2 1.74 -16.38 -4.94
CA LYS A 2 1.60 -17.26 -3.75
C LYS A 2 2.66 -18.36 -3.64
N LEU A 3 2.77 -19.24 -4.64
CA LEU A 3 3.74 -20.35 -4.64
C LEU A 3 5.20 -19.87 -4.53
N LEU A 4 5.53 -18.70 -5.08
CA LEU A 4 6.89 -18.13 -5.00
C LEU A 4 7.23 -17.71 -3.56
N LEU A 5 6.31 -17.02 -2.88
CA LEU A 5 6.50 -16.61 -1.49
C LEU A 5 6.50 -17.81 -0.53
N ASP A 6 5.70 -18.85 -0.83
CA ASP A 6 5.65 -20.07 -0.02
C ASP A 6 6.93 -20.92 -0.15
N ARG A 7 7.45 -21.11 -1.37
CA ARG A 7 8.60 -22.01 -1.62
C ARG A 7 9.96 -21.33 -1.56
N ARG A 8 10.03 -20.03 -1.86
CA ARG A 8 11.28 -19.26 -1.98
C ARG A 8 11.22 -17.95 -1.19
N GLY A 9 10.37 -17.87 -0.16
CA GLY A 9 10.12 -16.65 0.60
C GLY A 9 11.39 -15.93 1.04
N LYS A 10 12.37 -16.66 1.60
CA LYS A 10 13.64 -16.05 2.06
C LYS A 10 14.51 -15.50 0.92
N GLU A 11 14.38 -16.02 -0.29
CA GLU A 11 15.14 -15.58 -1.47
C GLU A 11 14.45 -14.41 -2.19
N VAL A 12 13.12 -14.31 -2.10
CA VAL A 12 12.34 -13.25 -2.73
C VAL A 12 12.22 -12.08 -1.75
N LYS A 13 12.95 -10.99 -2.02
CA LYS A 13 12.80 -9.72 -1.28
C LYS A 13 11.58 -8.95 -1.80
N VAL A 14 10.77 -8.41 -0.90
CA VAL A 14 9.74 -7.44 -1.28
C VAL A 14 10.40 -6.08 -1.41
N THR A 15 10.70 -5.68 -2.65
CA THR A 15 11.27 -4.36 -2.93
C THR A 15 10.18 -3.31 -3.09
N GLU A 16 10.54 -2.04 -3.00
CA GLU A 16 9.64 -0.92 -3.30
C GLU A 16 8.99 -1.07 -4.68
N GLU A 17 9.74 -1.52 -5.68
CA GLU A 17 9.21 -1.74 -7.02
C GLU A 17 8.12 -2.82 -7.05
N VAL A 18 8.30 -3.93 -6.34
CA VAL A 18 7.26 -4.96 -6.24
C VAL A 18 5.98 -4.39 -5.62
N VAL A 19 6.12 -3.58 -4.57
CA VAL A 19 4.98 -2.93 -3.90
C VAL A 19 4.31 -1.91 -4.82
N ARG A 20 5.09 -1.09 -5.53
CA ARG A 20 4.60 -0.09 -6.51
C ARG A 20 3.85 -0.75 -7.66
N THR A 21 4.40 -1.81 -8.25
CA THR A 21 3.75 -2.56 -9.33
C THR A 21 2.48 -3.24 -8.85
N ALA A 22 2.46 -3.79 -7.62
CA ALA A 22 1.24 -4.32 -7.03
C ALA A 22 0.17 -3.23 -6.87
N ALA A 23 0.55 -2.03 -6.41
CA ALA A 23 -0.36 -0.90 -6.27
C ALA A 23 -0.92 -0.38 -7.61
N LEU A 24 -0.12 -0.39 -8.69
CA LEU A 24 -0.56 -0.03 -10.04
C LEU A 24 -1.43 -1.08 -10.73
N ASN A 25 -1.45 -2.31 -10.25
CA ASN A 25 -2.12 -3.41 -10.93
C ASN A 25 -3.65 -3.27 -10.83
N LYS A 26 -4.27 -2.87 -11.94
CA LYS A 26 -5.73 -2.64 -12.04
C LYS A 26 -6.58 -3.92 -11.95
N SER A 27 -6.01 -5.07 -12.31
CA SER A 27 -6.76 -6.33 -12.41
C SER A 27 -6.67 -7.16 -11.13
N SER A 28 -5.55 -7.10 -10.43
CA SER A 28 -5.32 -7.95 -9.24
C SER A 28 -4.50 -7.27 -8.15
N GLY A 29 -4.37 -5.94 -8.18
CA GLY A 29 -3.54 -5.19 -7.24
C GLY A 29 -3.95 -5.40 -5.78
N GLU A 30 -5.26 -5.43 -5.50
CA GLU A 30 -5.77 -5.71 -4.16
C GLU A 30 -5.34 -7.10 -3.66
N GLN A 31 -5.55 -8.15 -4.46
CA GLN A 31 -5.23 -9.53 -4.05
C GLN A 31 -3.73 -9.74 -3.90
N VAL A 32 -2.93 -9.15 -4.80
CA VAL A 32 -1.46 -9.18 -4.71
C VAL A 32 -0.98 -8.43 -3.46
N MET A 33 -1.52 -7.23 -3.19
CA MET A 33 -1.16 -6.46 -2.00
C MET A 33 -1.54 -7.18 -0.71
N LYS A 34 -2.75 -7.76 -0.64
CA LYS A 34 -3.19 -8.55 0.52
C LYS A 34 -2.26 -9.73 0.81
N LEU A 35 -1.80 -10.42 -0.23
CA LEU A 35 -0.85 -11.52 -0.09
C LEU A 35 0.52 -11.04 0.42
N LEU A 36 1.04 -9.93 -0.12
CA LEU A 36 2.29 -9.32 0.33
C LEU A 36 2.20 -8.95 1.82
N LEU A 37 1.12 -8.28 2.23
CA LEU A 37 0.90 -7.87 3.61
C LEU A 37 0.68 -9.05 4.57
N THR A 38 0.03 -10.13 4.11
CA THR A 38 -0.20 -11.30 4.98
C THR A 38 1.08 -12.06 5.27
N ARG A 39 2.05 -12.05 4.34
CA ARG A 39 3.25 -12.88 4.44
C ARG A 39 4.51 -12.10 4.76
N ARG A 40 4.57 -10.81 4.43
CA ARG A 40 5.79 -9.98 4.36
C ARG A 40 5.53 -8.51 4.70
N ASP A 41 4.55 -8.21 5.54
CA ASP A 41 4.22 -6.84 5.98
C ASP A 41 5.41 -6.03 6.49
N GLU A 42 6.34 -6.64 7.23
CA GLU A 42 7.54 -5.97 7.74
C GLU A 42 8.51 -5.50 6.66
N GLU A 43 8.49 -6.12 5.48
CA GLU A 43 9.31 -5.73 4.34
C GLU A 43 8.62 -4.70 3.44
N VAL A 44 7.31 -4.51 3.61
CA VAL A 44 6.57 -3.52 2.83
C VAL A 44 6.89 -2.13 3.38
N LYS A 45 7.67 -1.38 2.59
CA LYS A 45 7.88 0.05 2.77
C LYS A 45 7.00 0.82 1.78
N VAL A 46 6.14 1.68 2.32
CA VAL A 46 5.27 2.56 1.51
C VAL A 46 5.98 3.89 1.33
N THR A 47 6.36 4.15 0.08
CA THR A 47 6.97 5.40 -0.36
C THR A 47 5.94 6.28 -1.07
N GLU A 48 6.28 7.53 -1.34
CA GLU A 48 5.45 8.46 -2.12
C GLU A 48 5.07 7.85 -3.48
N GLU A 49 6.00 7.16 -4.14
CA GLU A 49 5.76 6.51 -5.43
C GLU A 49 4.76 5.35 -5.34
N VAL A 50 4.74 4.60 -4.23
CA VAL A 50 3.71 3.58 -3.97
C VAL A 50 2.34 4.22 -3.78
N VAL A 51 2.28 5.36 -3.10
CA VAL A 51 1.02 6.11 -2.89
C VAL A 51 0.50 6.64 -4.21
N ARG A 52 1.35 7.29 -5.03
CA ARG A 52 1.00 7.77 -6.37
C ARG A 52 0.52 6.65 -7.28
N ALA A 53 1.23 5.52 -7.27
CA ALA A 53 0.84 4.31 -7.97
C ALA A 53 -0.59 3.87 -7.61
N ALA A 54 -0.91 3.82 -6.32
CA ALA A 54 -2.26 3.52 -5.87
C ALA A 54 -3.25 4.60 -6.37
N THR A 55 -2.93 5.89 -6.23
CA THR A 55 -3.82 7.00 -6.65
C THR A 55 -4.14 6.96 -8.15
N GLN A 56 -3.19 6.56 -8.98
CA GLN A 56 -3.38 6.39 -10.43
C GLN A 56 -4.19 5.14 -10.80
N ASN A 57 -4.31 4.17 -9.89
CA ASN A 57 -5.07 2.95 -10.08
C ASN A 57 -6.57 3.19 -9.77
N LYS A 58 -7.32 3.62 -10.79
CA LYS A 58 -8.77 3.87 -10.71
C LYS A 58 -9.61 2.62 -10.38
N SER A 59 -9.06 1.42 -10.54
CA SER A 59 -9.80 0.16 -10.38
C SER A 59 -9.67 -0.43 -8.97
N SER A 60 -8.46 -0.41 -8.40
CA SER A 60 -8.18 -1.05 -7.10
C SER A 60 -7.36 -0.18 -6.15
N GLY A 61 -6.98 1.03 -6.55
CA GLY A 61 -6.07 1.88 -5.79
C GLY A 61 -6.57 2.24 -4.40
N GLU A 62 -7.87 2.51 -4.28
CA GLU A 62 -8.50 2.84 -3.00
C GLU A 62 -8.50 1.64 -2.04
N GLN A 63 -8.79 0.43 -2.54
CA GLN A 63 -8.74 -0.82 -1.77
C GLN A 63 -7.30 -1.14 -1.34
N VAL A 64 -6.32 -0.94 -2.24
CA VAL A 64 -4.90 -1.07 -1.93
C VAL A 64 -4.51 -0.12 -0.80
N MET A 65 -4.91 1.16 -0.88
CA MET A 65 -4.57 2.15 0.15
C MET A 65 -5.22 1.82 1.50
N ARG A 66 -6.48 1.34 1.50
CA ARG A 66 -7.12 0.83 2.73
C ARG A 66 -6.30 -0.28 3.38
N LEU A 67 -5.83 -1.27 2.60
CA LEU A 67 -5.03 -2.39 3.12
C LEU A 67 -3.72 -1.90 3.75
N LEU A 68 -3.04 -0.96 3.10
CA LEU A 68 -1.78 -0.39 3.60
C LEU A 68 -2.00 0.40 4.90
N LEU A 69 -3.04 1.23 4.96
CA LEU A 69 -3.33 2.08 6.13
C LEU A 69 -3.79 1.28 7.35
N LEU A 70 -4.55 0.20 7.14
CA LEU A 70 -5.01 -0.67 8.23
C LEU A 70 -3.89 -1.56 8.79
N ASN A 71 -2.85 -1.83 8.01
CA ASN A 71 -1.71 -2.63 8.47
C ASN A 71 -0.71 -1.77 9.26
N GLN A 72 -0.63 -2.03 10.57
CA GLN A 72 0.21 -1.28 11.52
C GLN A 72 1.72 -1.60 11.41
N ARG A 73 2.09 -2.74 10.81
CA ARG A 73 3.49 -3.17 10.69
C ARG A 73 4.19 -2.57 9.47
N VAL A 74 3.40 -2.18 8.47
CA VAL A 74 3.89 -1.47 7.28
C VAL A 74 4.48 -0.13 7.70
N LYS A 75 5.62 0.23 7.11
CA LYS A 75 6.29 1.51 7.38
C LYS A 75 6.04 2.48 6.24
N PHE A 76 5.57 3.69 6.56
CA PHE A 76 5.42 4.79 5.62
C PHE A 76 6.61 5.73 5.74
N THR A 77 7.09 6.25 4.62
CA THR A 77 7.99 7.40 4.65
C THR A 77 7.20 8.69 4.88
N ASN A 78 7.87 9.75 5.34
CA ASN A 78 7.21 11.06 5.53
C ASN A 78 6.57 11.57 4.23
N GLY A 79 7.29 11.50 3.09
CA GLY A 79 6.73 11.87 1.78
C GLY A 79 5.52 11.01 1.37
N ALA A 80 5.48 9.73 1.76
CA ALA A 80 4.29 8.91 1.54
C ALA A 80 3.10 9.41 2.35
N ILE A 81 3.31 9.80 3.61
CA ILE A 81 2.26 10.34 4.48
C ILE A 81 1.69 11.63 3.87
N GLU A 82 2.55 12.56 3.46
CA GLU A 82 2.14 13.81 2.81
C GLU A 82 1.29 13.56 1.56
N GLU A 83 1.69 12.60 0.73
CA GLU A 83 0.95 12.23 -0.47
C GLU A 83 -0.38 11.55 -0.16
N VAL A 84 -0.47 10.73 0.90
CA VAL A 84 -1.75 10.15 1.34
C VAL A 84 -2.70 11.24 1.81
N VAL A 85 -2.20 12.24 2.56
CA VAL A 85 -3.01 13.39 2.99
C VAL A 85 -3.54 14.15 1.77
N ARG A 86 -2.68 14.48 0.81
CA ARG A 86 -3.08 15.14 -0.46
C ARG A 86 -4.11 14.32 -1.24
N ALA A 87 -3.93 13.00 -1.33
CA ALA A 87 -4.88 12.11 -1.99
C ALA A 87 -6.22 12.05 -1.25
N ALA A 88 -6.21 12.08 0.09
CA ALA A 88 -7.40 12.11 0.94
C ALA A 88 -8.16 13.45 0.85
N GLU A 89 -7.51 14.53 0.49
CA GLU A 89 -8.18 15.82 0.22
C GLU A 89 -8.83 15.88 -1.16
N SER A 90 -8.52 14.93 -2.05
CA SER A 90 -9.08 14.85 -3.40
C SER A 90 -10.10 13.70 -3.55
N ASN A 91 -9.90 12.82 -4.53
CA ASN A 91 -10.86 11.81 -4.96
C ASN A 91 -11.19 10.73 -3.91
N TRP A 92 -10.34 10.52 -2.90
CA TRP A 92 -10.48 9.42 -1.94
C TRP A 92 -11.02 9.85 -0.55
N SER A 93 -11.53 11.07 -0.46
CA SER A 93 -11.81 11.73 0.83
C SER A 93 -12.80 11.00 1.73
N LYS A 94 -13.82 10.33 1.18
CA LYS A 94 -14.85 9.64 1.99
C LYS A 94 -14.33 8.38 2.68
N THR A 95 -13.28 7.78 2.14
CA THR A 95 -12.79 6.46 2.54
C THR A 95 -11.48 6.55 3.33
N ILE A 96 -10.54 7.33 2.84
CA ILE A 96 -9.16 7.34 3.36
C ILE A 96 -9.02 8.29 4.55
N ARG A 97 -9.77 9.41 4.54
CA ARG A 97 -9.69 10.42 5.59
C ARG A 97 -9.96 9.89 7.01
N PRO A 98 -10.97 9.02 7.25
CA PRO A 98 -11.16 8.41 8.58
C PRO A 98 -9.99 7.53 9.03
N LEU A 99 -9.28 6.90 8.08
CA LEU A 99 -8.18 5.98 8.37
C LEU A 99 -6.89 6.70 8.77
N LEU A 100 -6.71 7.96 8.35
CA LEU A 100 -5.59 8.81 8.77
C LEU A 100 -5.61 9.08 10.28
N PHE A 101 -6.79 9.32 10.85
CA PHE A 101 -6.97 9.48 12.30
C PHE A 101 -6.63 8.19 13.05
N TYR A 102 -6.97 7.03 12.49
CA TYR A 102 -6.66 5.73 13.07
C TYR A 102 -5.16 5.44 13.18
N ARG A 103 -4.35 6.00 12.27
CA ARG A 103 -2.91 5.74 12.20
C ARG A 103 -2.07 6.71 13.05
N GLN A 104 -2.69 7.59 13.84
CA GLN A 104 -2.02 8.65 14.60
C GLN A 104 -1.00 9.42 13.74
N VAL A 105 -1.37 9.73 12.49
CA VAL A 105 -0.59 10.68 11.69
C VAL A 105 -0.80 12.03 12.35
N LYS A 106 0.05 12.36 13.33
CA LYS A 106 0.02 13.67 13.98
C LYS A 106 0.44 14.71 12.94
N PHE A 107 -0.47 15.65 12.69
CA PHE A 107 -0.17 16.91 12.03
C PHE A 107 0.71 17.77 12.93
#